data_AF-A0A7K2LWR1-F1
#
_entry.id   AF-A0A7K2LWR1-F1
#
_cell.length_a   1.000
_cell.length_b   1.000
_cell.length_c   1.000
_cell.angle_alpha   90.00
_cell.angle_beta   90.00
_cell.angle_gamma   90.00
#
_symmetry.space_group_name_H-M   'P 1'
#
loop_
_entity.id
_entity.type
_entity.pdbx_description
1 polymer ?
#
loop_
_entity_poly.entity_id
_entity_poly.type
_entity_poly.pdbx_seq_one_letter_code
_entity_poly.pdbx_strand_id
1 'polypeptide(L)' 'MRISVSSDMDEPVARALVARLRERGHEVITHGALRPGADPQWAACSQAAAQDVADGRADQAVVC' A
#
# COMPACT_ATOMS: atom_id res chain seq x y z
N MET A 1 8.63 -10.51 -3.01
CA MET A 1 7.15 -10.57 -3.09
C MET A 1 6.63 -9.21 -3.50
N ARG A 2 5.47 -9.18 -4.16
CA ARG A 2 4.70 -7.99 -4.49
C ARG A 2 3.73 -7.71 -3.34
N ILE A 3 3.89 -6.60 -2.66
CA ILE A 3 3.08 -6.24 -1.49
C ILE A 3 2.40 -4.92 -1.78
N SER A 4 1.07 -4.92 -1.73
CA SER A 4 0.29 -3.68 -1.83
C SER A 4 0.21 -3.02 -0.45
N VAL A 5 0.40 -1.71 -0.37
CA VAL A 5 0.34 -0.95 0.88
C VAL A 5 -0.57 0.24 0.69
N SER A 6 -1.61 0.34 1.50
CA SER A 6 -2.51 1.50 1.53
C SER A 6 -2.47 2.17 2.90
N SER A 7 -2.55 3.50 2.89
CA SER A 7 -2.88 4.26 4.08
C SER A 7 -3.75 5.46 3.74
N ASP A 8 -4.67 5.81 4.63
CA ASP A 8 -5.50 7.00 4.50
C ASP A 8 -4.79 8.29 4.95
N MET A 9 -3.66 8.15 5.65
CA MET A 9 -2.85 9.27 6.13
C MET A 9 -1.37 9.09 5.75
N ASP A 10 -0.69 10.20 5.43
CA ASP A 10 0.75 10.21 5.17
C ASP A 10 1.54 10.36 6.49
N GLU A 11 1.44 9.34 7.34
CA GLU A 11 2.10 9.31 8.64
C GLU A 11 3.51 8.68 8.58
N PRO A 12 4.45 9.07 9.46
CA PRO A 12 5.81 8.53 9.48
C PRO A 12 5.88 7.00 9.52
N VAL A 13 4.93 6.35 10.21
CA VAL A 13 4.87 4.89 10.31
C VAL A 13 4.55 4.24 8.95
N ALA A 14 3.65 4.82 8.16
CA ALA A 14 3.26 4.29 6.86
C ALA A 14 4.41 4.42 5.85
N ARG A 15 5.12 5.56 5.84
CA ARG A 15 6.34 5.74 5.04
C ARG A 15 7.45 4.80 5.47
N ALA A 16 7.67 4.64 6.78
CA ALA A 16 8.68 3.73 7.32
C ALA A 16 8.39 2.27 6.93
N LEU A 17 7.13 1.84 7.00
CA LEU A 17 6.72 0.51 6.54
C LEU A 17 7.11 0.28 5.07
N VAL A 18 6.74 1.20 4.17
CA VAL A 18 7.08 1.11 2.74
C VAL A 18 8.59 1.03 2.53
N ALA A 19 9.37 1.89 3.21
CA ALA A 19 10.82 1.86 3.12
C ALA A 19 11.40 0.52 3.59
N ARG A 20 10.94 0.00 4.74
CA ARG A 20 11.40 -1.25 5.33
C ARG A 20 11.04 -2.49 4.52
N LEU A 21 9.92 -2.47 3.79
CA LEU A 21 9.57 -3.54 2.85
C LEU A 21 10.48 -3.51 1.62
N ARG A 22 10.73 -2.33 1.05
CA ARG A 22 11.65 -2.18 -0.09
C ARG A 22 13.08 -2.60 0.26
N GLU A 23 13.58 -2.21 1.43
CA GLU A 23 14.92 -2.61 1.94
C GLU A 23 15.09 -4.13 2.04
N ARG A 24 14.00 -4.87 2.26
CA ARG A 24 13.99 -6.34 2.31
C ARG A 24 13.84 -7.01 0.94
N GLY A 25 13.82 -6.23 -0.14
CA GLY A 25 13.69 -6.74 -1.51
C GLY A 25 12.26 -7.02 -1.96
N HIS A 26 11.25 -6.45 -1.28
CA HIS A 26 9.87 -6.52 -1.75
C HIS A 26 9.58 -5.43 -2.79
N GLU A 27 8.78 -5.77 -3.79
CA GLU A 27 8.16 -4.80 -4.68
C GLU A 27 6.91 -4.24 -3.99
N VAL A 28 6.80 -2.91 -3.90
CA VAL A 28 5.75 -2.25 -3.12
C VAL A 28 4.90 -1.34 -4.01
N ILE A 29 3.61 -1.66 -4.09
CA ILE A 29 2.59 -0.86 -4.77
C ILE A 29 1.90 0.01 -3.72
N THR A 30 1.86 1.33 -3.90
CA THR A 30 1.27 2.25 -2.91
C THR A 30 -0.10 2.79 -3.35
N HIS A 31 -1.01 2.92 -2.38
CA HIS A 31 -2.35 3.49 -2.53
C HIS A 31 -2.65 4.50 -1.43
N GLY A 32 -3.70 5.31 -1.66
CA GLY A 32 -4.12 6.34 -0.72
C GLY A 32 -3.10 7.45 -0.55
N ALA A 33 -2.96 7.95 0.67
CA ALA A 33 -2.04 9.04 1.01
C ALA A 33 -0.57 8.75 0.66
N LEU A 34 -0.19 7.47 0.49
CA LEU A 34 1.14 7.04 0.07
C LEU A 34 1.40 7.18 -1.43
N ARG A 35 0.40 7.59 -2.23
CA ARG A 35 0.53 7.87 -3.66
C ARG A 35 -0.05 9.23 -3.98
N PRO A 36 0.78 10.24 -4.32
CA PRO A 36 0.30 11.57 -4.67
C PRO A 36 -0.80 11.53 -5.75
N GLY A 37 -1.92 12.20 -5.49
CA GLY A 37 -3.07 12.25 -6.40
C GLY A 37 -3.99 11.02 -6.39
N ALA A 38 -3.74 10.03 -5.54
CA ALA A 38 -4.69 8.93 -5.31
C ALA A 38 -5.77 9.34 -4.29
N ASP A 39 -6.88 8.60 -4.28
CA ASP A 39 -7.95 8.76 -3.28
C ASP A 39 -7.49 8.22 -1.91
N PRO A 40 -7.34 9.08 -0.88
CA PRO A 40 -6.87 8.67 0.43
C PRO A 40 -8.00 8.17 1.33
N GLN A 41 -9.28 8.15 0.91
CA GLN A 41 -10.33 7.64 1.78
C GLN A 41 -10.03 6.18 2.16
N TRP A 42 -10.05 5.89 3.46
CA TRP A 42 -9.72 4.56 4.00
C TRP A 42 -10.38 3.41 3.23
N ALA A 43 -11.68 3.55 2.92
CA ALA A 43 -12.42 2.54 2.18
C ALA A 43 -11.89 2.36 0.74
N ALA A 44 -11.64 3.47 0.04
CA ALA A 44 -11.16 3.45 -1.34
C ALA A 44 -9.73 2.89 -1.45
N CYS A 45 -8.80 3.37 -0.61
CA CYS A 45 -7.42 2.92 -0.66
C CYS A 45 -7.26 1.46 -0.18
N SER A 46 -8.02 1.04 0.84
CA SER A 46 -8.01 -0.34 1.32
C SER A 46 -8.60 -1.30 0.28
N GLN A 47 -9.69 -0.90 -0.39
CA GLN A 47 -10.27 -1.68 -1.47
C GLN A 47 -9.30 -1.82 -2.65
N ALA A 48 -8.56 -0.77 -3.01
CA ALA A 48 -7.54 -0.84 -4.05
C ALA A 48 -6.43 -1.85 -3.71
N ALA A 49 -5.91 -1.82 -2.48
CA ALA A 49 -4.90 -2.78 -2.04
C ALA A 49 -5.42 -4.22 -2.00
N ALA A 50 -6.67 -4.43 -1.57
CA ALA A 50 -7.32 -5.74 -1.59
C ALA A 50 -7.56 -6.24 -3.03
N GLN A 51 -7.94 -5.34 -3.95
CA GLN A 51 -8.13 -5.65 -5.36
C GLN A 51 -6.83 -6.11 -6.01
N ASP A 52 -5.68 -5.49 -5.66
CA ASP A 52 -4.38 -5.94 -6.16
C ASP A 52 -4.12 -7.41 -5.82
N VAL A 53 -4.50 -7.86 -4.62
CA VAL A 53 -4.34 -9.27 -4.20
C VAL A 53 -5.32 -10.16 -4.95
N ALA A 54 -6.59 -9.75 -5.04
CA ALA A 54 -7.63 -10.51 -5.74
C ALA A 54 -7.31 -10.72 -7.23
N ASP A 55 -6.72 -9.71 -7.89
CA ASP A 55 -6.31 -9.77 -9.30
C ASP A 55 -4.97 -10.50 -9.50
N GLY A 56 -4.29 -10.91 -8.42
CA GLY A 56 -2.95 -11.48 -8.48
C GLY A 56 -1.84 -10.48 -8.85
N ARG A 57 -2.12 -9.17 -8.79
CA ARG A 57 -1.13 -8.09 -8.99
C ARG A 57 -0.18 -7.96 -7.79
N ALA A 58 -0.66 -8.28 -6.59
CA ALA A 58 0.15 -8.41 -5.38
C ALA A 58 -0.04 -9.81 -4.74
N ASP A 59 0.99 -10.29 -4.05
CA ASP A 59 0.94 -11.54 -3.27
C ASP A 59 0.24 -11.32 -1.92
N GLN A 60 0.36 -10.12 -1.35
CA GLN A 60 -0.21 -9.72 -0.05
C GLN A 60 -0.53 -8.21 -0.03
N ALA A 61 -1.33 -7.79 0.96
CA ALA A 61 -1.59 -6.39 1.24
C ALA A 61 -1.40 -6.05 2.73
N VAL A 62 -0.93 -4.84 3.01
CA VAL A 62 -0.92 -4.21 4.34
C VAL A 62 -1.76 -2.93 4.28
N VAL A 63 -2.74 -2.82 5.17
CA VAL A 63 -3.61 -1.65 5.30
C VAL A 63 -3.38 -1.03 6.67
N CYS A 64 -3.14 0.29 6.73
CA CYS A 64 -2.82 0.99 7.97
C CYS A 64 -3.39 2.41 8.02
#